data_AF-A0A518IBS6-F1
#
_entry.id   AF-A0A518IBS6-F1
#
_cell.length_a   1.000
_cell.length_b   1.000
_cell.length_c   1.000
_cell.angle_alpha   90.00
_cell.angle_beta   90.00
_cell.angle_gamma   90.00
#
_symmetry.space_group_name_H-M   'P 1'
#
loop_
_entity.id
_entity.type
_entity.pdbx_description
1 polymer ?
#
loop_
_entity_poly.entity_id
_entity_poly.type
_entity_poly.pdbx_seq_one_letter_code
_entity_poly.pdbx_strand_id
1 'polypeptide(L)'
;MQNKLLICNHFLQRIHVSGCLLVLATLMLNGCGAETYEQRLNETAQYFAYEDTRNQALSDTWSSPSVSMRVPVEFKQISGPPAAPAASENSETEVPEPAPTVDPRQPDYVDLVLPGLEGAWRVEVPVEYEKEIVDRPAYLYVLSNYSLLKEKNMDAALHFFEDLNNQIASTFNQFINNEDFKIERYPEGKGYIEPKSFNVGKFKPEMPIDGVPYQFQIFQVESGNNQLVILLVAPENITGRSQINEQMKYSLETVEFVSPQSGSGRSDSAARSSKF
;
A
#
# COMPACT_ATOMS: atom_id res chain seq x y z
N MET A 1 57.77 88.52 -1.70
CA MET A 1 56.62 88.09 -0.89
C MET A 1 55.92 86.91 -1.55
N GLN A 2 56.05 85.74 -0.91
CA GLN A 2 55.07 84.66 -0.79
C GLN A 2 54.57 83.89 -2.02
N ASN A 3 55.22 82.74 -2.21
CA ASN A 3 54.70 81.48 -2.77
C ASN A 3 53.38 81.05 -2.10
N LYS A 4 52.38 80.65 -2.88
CA LYS A 4 51.25 79.86 -2.39
C LYS A 4 50.72 78.87 -3.43
N LEU A 5 50.59 77.63 -2.94
CA LEU A 5 49.63 76.57 -3.26
C LEU A 5 49.68 75.90 -4.63
N LEU A 6 50.19 74.65 -4.64
CA LEU A 6 49.76 73.59 -5.55
C LEU A 6 50.11 72.20 -4.97
N ILE A 7 49.51 71.82 -3.83
CA ILE A 7 49.57 70.45 -3.32
C ILE A 7 48.26 70.14 -2.58
N CYS A 8 47.25 69.60 -3.27
CA CYS A 8 46.25 68.71 -2.67
C CYS A 8 45.34 68.15 -3.78
N ASN A 9 45.58 66.92 -4.24
CA ASN A 9 44.50 66.09 -4.84
C ASN A 9 44.82 64.61 -5.11
N HIS A 10 45.98 64.06 -4.69
CA HIS A 10 46.33 62.68 -5.06
C HIS A 10 46.07 61.60 -3.99
N PHE A 11 45.51 61.94 -2.82
CA PHE A 11 45.44 60.98 -1.69
C PHE A 11 44.12 60.22 -1.53
N LEU A 12 43.04 60.60 -2.24
CA LEU A 12 41.72 59.97 -2.07
C LEU A 12 41.42 58.81 -3.04
N GLN A 13 42.30 58.52 -3.99
CA GLN A 13 42.00 57.57 -5.07
C GLN A 13 42.54 56.14 -4.85
N ARG A 14 43.32 55.89 -3.78
CA ARG A 14 43.92 54.56 -3.49
C ARG A 14 43.14 53.69 -2.50
N ILE A 15 42.13 54.21 -1.81
CA ILE A 15 41.40 53.47 -0.76
C ILE A 15 40.21 52.65 -1.33
N HIS A 16 39.71 52.98 -2.52
CA HIS A 16 38.54 52.30 -3.10
C HIS A 16 38.83 50.92 -3.71
N VAL A 17 40.05 50.63 -4.16
CA VAL A 17 40.35 49.38 -4.87
C VAL A 17 40.52 48.19 -3.92
N SER A 18 41.07 48.39 -2.72
CA SER A 18 41.22 47.31 -1.72
C SER A 18 39.89 46.93 -1.04
N GLY A 19 38.95 47.88 -0.87
CA GLY A 19 37.64 47.58 -0.29
C GLY A 19 36.77 46.71 -1.19
N CYS A 20 36.77 46.95 -2.51
CA CYS A 20 36.00 46.14 -3.46
C CYS A 20 36.49 44.69 -3.59
N LEU A 21 37.79 44.44 -3.45
CA LEU A 21 38.34 43.08 -3.57
C LEU A 21 37.92 42.18 -2.40
N LEU A 22 37.78 42.76 -1.20
CA LEU A 22 37.39 42.03 0.01
C LEU A 22 35.90 41.68 0.03
N VAL A 23 35.06 42.52 -0.59
CA VAL A 23 33.62 42.27 -0.78
C VAL A 23 33.34 41.21 -1.85
N LEU A 24 34.17 41.11 -2.90
CA LEU A 24 34.04 40.04 -3.89
C LEU A 24 34.45 38.66 -3.32
N ALA A 25 35.47 38.62 -2.47
CA ALA A 25 35.93 37.38 -1.84
C ALA A 25 34.89 36.80 -0.86
N THR A 26 34.13 37.64 -0.15
CA THR A 26 33.05 37.18 0.73
C THR A 26 31.81 36.71 -0.03
N LEU A 27 31.53 37.23 -1.22
CA LEU A 27 30.45 36.71 -2.08
C LEU A 27 30.76 35.31 -2.65
N MET A 28 32.02 35.02 -2.99
CA MET A 28 32.44 33.71 -3.48
C MET A 28 32.41 32.61 -2.40
N LEU A 29 32.57 32.97 -1.11
CA LEU A 29 32.51 32.03 0.01
C LEU A 29 31.08 31.65 0.43
N ASN A 30 30.06 32.34 -0.10
CA ASN A 30 28.65 31.97 0.08
C ASN A 30 28.13 31.03 -1.03
N GLY A 31 29.03 30.50 -1.89
CA GLY A 31 28.72 29.61 -3.00
C GLY A 31 28.39 28.15 -2.64
N CYS A 32 28.36 27.76 -1.36
CA CYS A 32 27.98 26.40 -0.92
C CYS A 32 26.53 25.99 -1.28
N GLY A 33 25.73 26.88 -1.87
CA GLY A 33 24.35 26.60 -2.24
C GLY A 33 24.17 25.80 -3.53
N ALA A 34 25.12 25.85 -4.48
CA ALA A 34 24.94 25.22 -5.80
C ALA A 34 24.91 23.69 -5.71
N GLU A 35 25.86 23.09 -4.98
CA GLU A 35 25.89 21.62 -4.79
C GLU A 35 24.68 21.12 -4.00
N THR A 36 24.27 21.84 -2.95
CA THR A 36 23.06 21.51 -2.18
C THR A 36 21.79 21.62 -3.04
N TYR A 37 21.74 22.61 -3.95
CA TYR A 37 20.63 22.78 -4.87
C TYR A 37 20.54 21.60 -5.86
N GLU A 38 21.64 21.24 -6.51
CA GLU A 38 21.68 20.09 -7.43
C GLU A 38 21.35 18.77 -6.73
N GLN A 39 21.82 18.59 -5.48
CA GLN A 39 21.45 17.42 -4.67
C GLN A 39 19.93 17.36 -4.43
N ARG A 40 19.31 18.46 -4.00
CA ARG A 40 17.86 18.51 -3.77
C ARG A 40 17.06 18.31 -5.05
N LEU A 41 17.53 18.87 -6.16
CA LEU A 41 16.90 18.69 -7.47
C LEU A 41 16.93 17.21 -7.89
N ASN A 42 18.07 16.54 -7.71
CA ASN A 42 18.21 15.11 -7.97
C ASN A 42 17.33 14.25 -7.05
N GLU A 43 17.28 14.54 -5.75
CA GLU A 43 16.40 13.85 -4.79
C GLU A 43 14.92 14.02 -5.16
N THR A 44 14.53 15.23 -5.58
CA THR A 44 13.17 15.54 -6.04
C THR A 44 12.83 14.76 -7.33
N ALA A 45 13.76 14.70 -8.28
CA ALA A 45 13.57 13.94 -9.52
C ALA A 45 13.39 12.44 -9.24
N GLN A 46 14.17 11.87 -8.34
CA GLN A 46 14.05 10.47 -7.95
C GLN A 46 12.73 10.20 -7.20
N TYR A 47 12.28 11.11 -6.34
CA TYR A 47 10.97 11.01 -5.68
C TYR A 47 9.82 10.94 -6.68
N PHE A 48 9.78 11.86 -7.66
CA PHE A 48 8.72 11.85 -8.66
C PHE A 48 8.77 10.64 -9.58
N ALA A 49 9.97 10.16 -9.94
CA ALA A 49 10.12 8.92 -10.70
C ALA A 49 9.59 7.71 -9.92
N TYR A 50 9.84 7.64 -8.61
CA TYR A 50 9.28 6.62 -7.73
C TYR A 50 7.74 6.71 -7.67
N GLU A 51 7.18 7.90 -7.48
CA GLU A 51 5.72 8.07 -7.46
C GLU A 51 5.07 7.72 -8.79
N ASP A 52 5.66 8.12 -9.92
CA ASP A 52 5.16 7.80 -11.26
C ASP A 52 5.16 6.29 -11.50
N THR A 53 6.25 5.59 -11.17
CA THR A 53 6.35 4.13 -11.29
C THR A 53 5.26 3.44 -10.45
N ARG A 54 5.10 3.86 -9.19
CA ARG A 54 4.06 3.34 -8.29
C ARG A 54 2.66 3.62 -8.84
N ASN A 55 2.43 4.80 -9.40
CA ASN A 55 1.14 5.20 -9.96
C ASN A 55 0.78 4.42 -11.23
N GLN A 56 1.76 4.08 -12.07
CA GLN A 56 1.56 3.25 -13.27
C GLN A 56 1.31 1.78 -12.92
N ALA A 57 1.87 1.29 -11.82
CA ALA A 57 1.73 -0.09 -11.36
C ALA A 57 0.37 -0.41 -10.71
N LEU A 58 -0.30 0.59 -10.12
CA LEU A 58 -1.44 0.38 -9.23
C LEU A 58 -2.72 1.05 -9.71
N SER A 59 -3.85 0.40 -9.46
CA SER A 59 -5.21 0.94 -9.66
C SER A 59 -5.50 2.16 -8.77
N ASP A 60 -6.71 2.70 -8.91
CA ASP A 60 -7.27 3.63 -7.93
C ASP A 60 -7.33 3.01 -6.52
N THR A 61 -7.43 3.87 -5.51
CA THR A 61 -7.57 3.45 -4.10
C THR A 61 -8.88 2.72 -3.90
N TRP A 62 -8.78 1.46 -3.45
CA TRP A 62 -9.89 0.68 -2.94
C TRP A 62 -9.94 0.81 -1.42
N SER A 63 -11.15 0.75 -0.85
CA SER A 63 -11.36 0.84 0.60
C SER A 63 -12.50 -0.06 1.04
N SER A 64 -12.31 -0.64 2.22
CA SER A 64 -13.27 -1.40 2.99
C SER A 64 -13.49 -0.74 4.36
N PRO A 65 -14.36 -1.30 5.23
CA PRO A 65 -14.52 -0.79 6.59
C PRO A 65 -13.25 -0.83 7.47
N SER A 66 -12.27 -1.69 7.15
CA SER A 66 -11.08 -1.89 7.98
C SER A 66 -9.77 -1.42 7.34
N VAL A 67 -9.70 -1.36 6.01
CA VAL A 67 -8.46 -1.08 5.27
C VAL A 67 -8.71 -0.28 4.00
N SER A 68 -7.73 0.52 3.60
CA SER A 68 -7.61 1.06 2.25
C SER A 68 -6.27 0.70 1.65
N MET A 69 -6.24 0.39 0.36
CA MET A 69 -5.03 0.09 -0.40
C MET A 69 -5.27 0.30 -1.89
N ARG A 70 -4.20 0.41 -2.66
CA ARG A 70 -4.22 0.36 -4.12
C ARG A 70 -3.76 -1.02 -4.57
N VAL A 71 -4.47 -1.63 -5.52
CA VAL A 71 -4.22 -3.00 -5.99
C VAL A 71 -3.45 -2.93 -7.31
N PRO A 72 -2.62 -3.94 -7.66
CA PRO A 72 -1.98 -3.96 -8.98
C PRO A 72 -2.99 -3.79 -10.12
N VAL A 73 -2.67 -2.96 -11.11
CA VAL A 73 -3.62 -2.50 -12.15
C VAL A 73 -4.23 -3.63 -12.98
N GLU A 74 -3.54 -4.76 -13.11
CA GLU A 74 -4.00 -5.92 -13.89
C GLU A 74 -5.07 -6.75 -13.18
N PHE A 75 -5.16 -6.64 -11.85
CA PHE A 75 -6.10 -7.38 -11.02
C PHE A 75 -7.50 -6.76 -11.08
N LYS A 76 -8.47 -7.53 -11.57
CA LYS A 76 -9.87 -7.11 -11.68
C LYS A 76 -10.63 -7.49 -10.42
N GLN A 77 -11.31 -6.53 -9.81
CA GLN A 77 -12.09 -6.76 -8.60
C GLN A 77 -13.26 -7.71 -8.87
N ILE A 78 -13.45 -8.69 -7.99
CA ILE A 78 -14.61 -9.56 -7.98
C ILE A 78 -15.69 -8.88 -7.14
N SER A 79 -16.84 -8.61 -7.75
CA SER A 79 -17.97 -7.99 -7.06
C SER A 79 -18.49 -8.90 -5.96
N GLY A 80 -18.73 -8.34 -4.77
CA GLY A 80 -19.39 -9.07 -3.68
C GLY A 80 -20.85 -9.40 -4.00
N PRO A 81 -21.51 -10.21 -3.15
CA PRO A 81 -22.91 -10.53 -3.33
C PRO A 81 -23.75 -9.24 -3.27
N PRO A 82 -24.85 -9.17 -4.03
CA PRO A 82 -25.74 -8.02 -3.99
C PRO A 82 -26.25 -7.82 -2.56
N ALA A 83 -26.26 -6.57 -2.08
CA ALA A 83 -26.84 -6.25 -0.78
C ALA A 83 -28.30 -6.73 -0.76
N ALA A 84 -28.69 -7.42 0.32
CA ALA A 84 -30.07 -7.84 0.49
C ALA A 84 -30.98 -6.60 0.33
N PRO A 85 -32.07 -6.68 -0.46
CA PRO A 85 -32.97 -5.56 -0.62
C PRO A 85 -33.44 -5.13 0.77
N ALA A 86 -33.32 -3.83 1.07
CA ALA A 86 -33.81 -3.28 2.32
C ALA A 86 -35.27 -3.71 2.47
N ALA A 87 -35.60 -4.40 3.56
CA ALA A 87 -36.94 -4.87 3.83
C ALA A 87 -37.88 -3.66 3.78
N SER A 88 -38.63 -3.55 2.68
CA SER A 88 -39.70 -2.57 2.56
C SER A 88 -40.77 -2.98 3.57
N GLU A 89 -41.06 -2.11 4.53
CA GLU A 89 -42.05 -2.33 5.62
C GLU A 89 -43.50 -2.59 5.15
N ASN A 90 -43.75 -2.78 3.85
CA ASN A 90 -45.11 -2.72 3.29
C ASN A 90 -45.46 -3.79 2.25
N SER A 91 -44.94 -5.02 2.36
CA SER A 91 -45.40 -6.12 1.51
C SER A 91 -45.56 -7.42 2.29
N GLU A 92 -46.82 -7.77 2.59
CA GLU A 92 -47.28 -9.09 3.05
C GLU A 92 -47.17 -10.16 1.95
N THR A 93 -46.08 -10.16 1.18
CA THR A 93 -45.78 -11.22 0.22
C THR A 93 -44.75 -12.12 0.88
N GLU A 94 -45.06 -13.41 1.00
CA GLU A 94 -44.11 -14.45 1.46
C GLU A 94 -42.77 -14.21 0.78
N VAL A 95 -41.80 -13.71 1.55
CA VAL A 95 -40.43 -13.54 1.10
C VAL A 95 -39.90 -14.96 0.93
N PRO A 96 -39.62 -15.43 -0.31
CA PRO A 96 -38.98 -16.72 -0.48
C PRO A 96 -37.67 -16.66 0.33
N GLU A 97 -37.43 -17.67 1.18
CA GLU A 97 -36.18 -17.77 1.93
C GLU A 97 -35.03 -17.52 0.94
N PRO A 98 -34.20 -16.48 1.17
CA PRO A 98 -33.10 -16.22 0.25
C PRO A 98 -32.21 -17.45 0.30
N ALA A 99 -32.19 -18.21 -0.80
CA ALA A 99 -31.24 -19.29 -0.96
C ALA A 99 -29.85 -18.73 -0.62
N PRO A 100 -29.03 -19.44 0.17
CA PRO A 100 -27.73 -18.95 0.59
C PRO A 100 -26.94 -18.58 -0.66
N THR A 101 -26.81 -17.28 -0.91
CA THR A 101 -26.12 -16.77 -2.09
C THR A 101 -24.64 -16.94 -1.79
N VAL A 102 -24.03 -17.94 -2.42
CA VAL A 102 -22.59 -18.19 -2.32
C VAL A 102 -21.86 -16.91 -2.72
N ASP A 103 -20.99 -16.42 -1.84
CA ASP A 103 -20.20 -15.22 -2.11
C ASP A 103 -19.21 -15.52 -3.26
N PRO A 104 -19.35 -14.86 -4.43
CA PRO A 104 -18.52 -15.15 -5.60
C PRO A 104 -17.05 -14.77 -5.39
N ARG A 105 -16.72 -14.05 -4.32
CA ARG A 105 -15.35 -13.70 -3.94
C ARG A 105 -14.62 -14.86 -3.27
N GLN A 106 -15.34 -15.89 -2.81
CA GLN A 106 -14.71 -17.07 -2.23
C GLN A 106 -13.94 -17.86 -3.31
N PRO A 107 -12.84 -18.55 -2.94
CA PRO A 107 -12.10 -19.40 -3.88
C PRO A 107 -13.01 -20.40 -4.62
N ASP A 108 -12.92 -20.41 -5.95
CA ASP A 108 -13.66 -21.32 -6.84
C ASP A 108 -12.84 -22.54 -7.28
N TYR A 109 -11.54 -22.56 -6.96
CA TYR A 109 -10.57 -23.57 -7.38
C TYR A 109 -10.26 -24.62 -6.29
N VAL A 110 -10.77 -24.43 -5.07
CA VAL A 110 -10.57 -25.34 -3.94
C VAL A 110 -11.68 -25.15 -2.91
N ASP A 111 -11.99 -26.19 -2.13
CA ASP A 111 -12.92 -26.11 -1.00
C ASP A 111 -12.27 -25.41 0.21
N LEU A 112 -12.01 -24.11 0.04
CA LEU A 112 -11.47 -23.20 1.05
C LEU A 112 -12.46 -22.08 1.27
N VAL A 113 -12.87 -21.88 2.51
CA VAL A 113 -13.65 -20.70 2.91
C VAL A 113 -12.70 -19.71 3.55
N LEU A 114 -12.66 -18.49 3.03
CA LEU A 114 -11.83 -17.40 3.53
C LEU A 114 -12.62 -16.56 4.54
N PRO A 115 -12.36 -16.67 5.86
CA PRO A 115 -13.05 -15.89 6.88
C PRO A 115 -12.64 -14.42 6.82
N GLY A 116 -13.56 -13.51 7.17
CA GLY A 116 -13.24 -12.08 7.23
C GLY A 116 -12.94 -11.45 5.86
N LEU A 117 -13.40 -12.05 4.76
CA LEU A 117 -13.14 -11.59 3.40
C LEU A 117 -13.74 -10.21 3.13
N GLU A 118 -12.89 -9.22 2.86
CA GLU A 118 -13.29 -7.86 2.56
C GLU A 118 -13.17 -7.52 1.08
N GLY A 119 -12.13 -8.00 0.41
CA GLY A 119 -11.85 -7.76 -1.00
C GLY A 119 -11.28 -8.99 -1.70
N ALA A 120 -11.61 -9.15 -2.98
CA ALA A 120 -11.05 -10.19 -3.82
C ALA A 120 -10.85 -9.66 -5.25
N TRP A 121 -9.75 -10.06 -5.88
CA TRP A 121 -9.42 -9.73 -7.26
C TRP A 121 -8.87 -10.95 -7.99
N ARG A 122 -9.04 -10.95 -9.32
CA ARG A 122 -8.55 -12.00 -10.22
C ARG A 122 -7.85 -11.39 -11.43
N VAL A 123 -6.80 -12.05 -11.88
CA VAL A 123 -6.11 -11.77 -13.15
C VAL A 123 -5.78 -13.10 -13.83
N GLU A 124 -5.83 -13.14 -15.15
CA GLU A 124 -5.35 -14.29 -15.93
C GLU A 124 -3.87 -14.06 -16.25
N VAL A 125 -3.02 -15.04 -15.92
CA VAL A 125 -1.57 -14.96 -16.12
C VAL A 125 -1.07 -16.09 -17.01
N PRO A 126 -0.15 -15.82 -17.93
CA PRO A 126 0.42 -16.84 -18.80
C PRO A 126 1.38 -17.75 -18.03
N VAL A 127 1.11 -19.06 -18.05
CA VAL A 127 1.92 -20.08 -17.36
C VAL A 127 2.51 -21.05 -18.39
N GLU A 128 3.80 -21.35 -18.25
CA GLU A 128 4.42 -22.42 -19.04
C GLU A 128 4.08 -23.79 -18.42
N TYR A 129 3.30 -24.59 -19.15
CA TYR A 129 2.86 -25.92 -18.74
C TYR A 129 3.01 -26.91 -19.90
N GLU A 130 3.74 -28.00 -19.69
CA GLU A 130 3.98 -29.03 -20.72
C GLU A 130 4.49 -28.51 -22.09
N LYS A 131 5.27 -27.42 -22.09
CA LYS A 131 5.81 -26.70 -23.27
C LYS A 131 4.76 -25.87 -24.04
N GLU A 132 3.59 -25.66 -23.47
CA GLU A 132 2.58 -24.73 -23.96
C GLU A 132 2.44 -23.56 -22.99
N ILE A 133 2.01 -22.40 -23.51
CA ILE A 133 1.64 -21.25 -22.68
C ILE A 133 0.13 -21.29 -22.51
N VAL A 134 -0.33 -21.45 -21.27
CA VAL A 134 -1.76 -21.49 -20.94
C VAL A 134 -2.06 -20.43 -19.89
N ASP A 135 -3.15 -19.70 -20.10
CA ASP A 135 -3.62 -18.75 -19.10
C ASP A 135 -4.20 -19.49 -17.90
N ARG A 136 -3.82 -19.01 -16.71
CA ARG A 136 -4.29 -19.51 -15.42
C ARG A 136 -4.63 -18.34 -14.51
N PRO A 137 -5.65 -18.48 -13.64
CA PRO A 137 -6.01 -17.40 -12.76
C PRO A 137 -5.00 -17.26 -11.63
N ALA A 138 -4.66 -16.01 -11.30
CA ALA A 138 -4.07 -15.61 -10.04
C ALA A 138 -5.07 -14.73 -9.27
N TYR A 139 -5.06 -14.86 -7.96
CA TYR A 139 -6.03 -14.24 -7.07
C TYR A 139 -5.33 -13.42 -5.99
N LEU A 140 -5.95 -12.30 -5.63
CA LEU A 140 -5.56 -11.50 -4.48
C LEU A 140 -6.76 -11.40 -3.56
N TYR A 141 -6.58 -11.74 -2.29
CA TYR A 141 -7.62 -11.65 -1.27
C TYR A 141 -7.15 -10.72 -0.15
N VAL A 142 -8.09 -9.94 0.37
CA VAL A 142 -7.88 -9.07 1.53
C VAL A 142 -8.88 -9.51 2.60
N LEU A 143 -8.35 -9.93 3.75
CA LEU A 143 -9.11 -10.46 4.86
C LEU A 143 -8.80 -9.69 6.14
N SER A 144 -9.79 -9.50 7.00
CA SER A 144 -9.61 -8.85 8.29
C SER A 144 -10.47 -9.49 9.39
N ASN A 145 -10.08 -9.27 10.65
CA ASN A 145 -10.89 -9.65 11.81
C ASN A 145 -11.95 -8.57 12.19
N TYR A 146 -12.21 -7.58 11.34
CA TYR A 146 -13.08 -6.45 11.64
C TYR A 146 -14.50 -6.85 12.04
N SER A 147 -15.09 -7.84 11.37
CA SER A 147 -16.44 -8.33 11.70
C SER A 147 -16.48 -8.90 13.13
N LEU A 148 -15.48 -9.68 13.51
CA LEU A 148 -15.36 -10.28 14.84
C LEU A 148 -15.22 -9.20 15.93
N LEU A 149 -14.42 -8.16 15.67
CA LEU A 149 -14.29 -7.01 16.56
C LEU A 149 -15.59 -6.23 16.70
N LYS A 150 -16.32 -6.03 15.60
CA LYS A 150 -17.62 -5.35 15.59
C LYS A 150 -18.67 -6.13 16.39
N GLU A 151 -18.63 -7.46 16.31
CA GLU A 151 -19.48 -8.38 17.07
C GLU A 151 -19.03 -8.55 18.53
N LYS A 152 -17.92 -7.92 18.92
CA LYS A 152 -17.28 -8.02 20.25
C LYS A 152 -16.83 -9.45 20.59
N ASN A 153 -16.59 -10.29 19.59
CA ASN A 153 -16.01 -11.61 19.75
C ASN A 153 -14.48 -11.50 19.82
N MET A 154 -13.99 -10.99 20.95
CA MET A 154 -12.56 -10.66 21.12
C MET A 154 -11.64 -11.89 21.06
N ASP A 155 -12.12 -13.03 21.56
CA ASP A 155 -11.35 -14.28 21.58
C ASP A 155 -11.04 -14.76 20.15
N ALA A 156 -12.09 -14.91 19.33
CA ALA A 156 -11.92 -15.26 17.91
C ALA A 156 -11.14 -14.18 17.13
N ALA A 157 -11.33 -12.90 17.47
CA ALA A 157 -10.60 -11.82 16.80
C ALA A 157 -9.08 -11.88 17.05
N LEU A 158 -8.65 -12.32 18.25
CA LEU A 158 -7.25 -12.48 18.60
C LEU A 158 -6.61 -13.67 17.88
N HIS A 159 -7.35 -14.76 17.68
CA HIS A 159 -6.90 -15.98 17.00
C HIS A 159 -7.14 -15.98 15.49
N PHE A 160 -7.65 -14.89 14.91
CA PHE A 160 -8.06 -14.82 13.50
C PHE A 160 -6.99 -15.31 12.51
N PHE A 161 -5.75 -14.83 12.63
CA PHE A 161 -4.67 -15.25 11.74
C PHE A 161 -4.30 -16.73 11.91
N GLU A 162 -4.28 -17.22 13.15
CA GLU A 162 -4.01 -18.63 13.46
C GLU A 162 -5.10 -19.53 12.87
N ASP A 163 -6.37 -19.17 13.05
CA ASP A 163 -7.52 -19.89 12.51
C ASP A 163 -7.50 -19.91 10.97
N LEU A 164 -7.16 -18.78 10.34
CA LEU A 164 -7.00 -18.71 8.88
C LEU A 164 -5.88 -19.65 8.40
N ASN A 165 -4.72 -19.63 9.04
CA ASN A 165 -3.61 -20.53 8.66
C ASN A 165 -3.98 -22.00 8.89
N ASN A 166 -4.64 -22.32 9.98
CA ASN A 166 -5.14 -23.67 10.27
C ASN A 166 -6.14 -24.14 9.21
N GLN A 167 -7.00 -23.24 8.73
CA GLN A 167 -7.95 -23.55 7.67
C GLN A 167 -7.25 -23.82 6.33
N ILE A 168 -6.30 -22.96 5.92
CA ILE A 168 -5.50 -23.19 4.70
C ILE A 168 -4.72 -24.51 4.82
N ALA A 169 -4.05 -24.73 5.96
CA ALA A 169 -3.30 -25.95 6.25
C ALA A 169 -4.16 -27.20 6.14
N SER A 170 -5.37 -27.17 6.73
CA SER A 170 -6.34 -28.26 6.68
C SER A 170 -6.81 -28.54 5.25
N THR A 171 -7.17 -27.50 4.47
CA THR A 171 -7.63 -27.65 3.09
C THR A 171 -6.59 -28.32 2.20
N PHE A 172 -5.30 -28.01 2.38
CA PHE A 172 -4.23 -28.61 1.60
C PHE A 172 -3.58 -29.83 2.25
N ASN A 173 -4.05 -30.25 3.43
CA ASN A 173 -3.47 -31.31 4.25
C ASN A 173 -1.95 -31.12 4.46
N GLN A 174 -1.53 -29.90 4.75
CA GLN A 174 -0.12 -29.54 4.95
C GLN A 174 0.04 -28.65 6.17
N PHE A 175 1.16 -28.82 6.88
CA PHE A 175 1.48 -28.00 8.03
C PHE A 175 2.07 -26.65 7.58
N ILE A 176 1.50 -25.55 8.05
CA ILE A 176 2.04 -24.20 7.88
C ILE A 176 2.66 -23.79 9.21
N ASN A 177 3.99 -23.70 9.25
CA ASN A 177 4.69 -23.27 10.45
C ASN A 177 4.71 -21.73 10.53
N ASN A 178 4.05 -21.16 11.52
CA ASN A 178 4.06 -19.71 11.74
C ASN A 178 5.47 -19.18 12.06
N GLU A 179 6.38 -20.02 12.56
CA GLU A 179 7.77 -19.64 12.84
C GLU A 179 8.60 -19.41 11.56
N ASP A 180 8.14 -19.93 10.42
CA ASP A 180 8.82 -19.72 9.12
C ASP A 180 8.50 -18.35 8.50
N PHE A 181 7.55 -17.61 9.07
CA PHE A 181 7.20 -16.28 8.63
C PHE A 181 8.33 -15.29 8.95
N LYS A 182 8.60 -14.41 7.99
CA LYS A 182 9.68 -13.43 8.10
C LYS A 182 9.11 -12.03 8.12
N ILE A 183 9.64 -11.20 9.00
CA ILE A 183 9.32 -9.77 8.98
C ILE A 183 10.01 -9.15 7.75
N GLU A 184 9.21 -8.68 6.81
CA GLU A 184 9.66 -7.91 5.64
C GLU A 184 9.13 -6.48 5.72
N ARG A 185 9.86 -5.52 5.13
CA ARG A 185 9.51 -4.09 5.16
C ARG A 185 9.33 -3.53 3.76
N TYR A 186 8.26 -2.75 3.56
CA TYR A 186 7.89 -2.17 2.28
C TYR A 186 7.71 -0.65 2.40
N PRO A 187 8.40 0.19 1.59
CA PRO A 187 9.36 -0.20 0.54
C PRO A 187 10.64 -0.81 1.12
N GLU A 188 11.32 -1.62 0.30
CA GLU A 188 12.64 -2.17 0.63
C GLU A 188 13.72 -1.07 0.53
N GLY A 189 14.47 -0.83 1.59
CA GLY A 189 15.61 0.11 1.58
C GLY A 189 15.23 1.58 1.78
N LYS A 190 15.87 2.48 1.00
CA LYS A 190 15.62 3.93 1.07
C LYS A 190 14.35 4.28 0.31
N GLY A 191 13.21 4.15 0.98
CA GLY A 191 11.93 4.63 0.48
C GLY A 191 11.73 6.13 0.66
N TYR A 192 10.82 6.70 -0.14
CA TYR A 192 10.31 8.07 0.05
C TYR A 192 9.09 8.13 0.99
N ILE A 193 8.66 6.99 1.51
CA ILE A 193 7.57 6.83 2.45
C ILE A 193 8.03 6.00 3.65
N GLU A 194 7.29 6.08 4.76
CA GLU A 194 7.58 5.30 5.96
C GLU A 194 7.41 3.79 5.68
N PRO A 195 8.44 2.96 5.93
CA PRO A 195 8.34 1.53 5.63
C PRO A 195 7.42 0.80 6.60
N LYS A 196 6.44 0.08 6.05
CA LYS A 196 5.48 -0.77 6.76
C LYS A 196 6.05 -2.18 6.90
N SER A 197 5.87 -2.79 8.07
CA SER A 197 6.37 -4.14 8.36
C SER A 197 5.24 -5.16 8.24
N PHE A 198 5.52 -6.28 7.58
CA PHE A 198 4.60 -7.39 7.41
C PHE A 198 5.28 -8.69 7.84
N ASN A 199 4.53 -9.58 8.49
CA ASN A 199 4.92 -10.97 8.63
C ASN A 199 4.56 -11.69 7.32
N VAL A 200 5.58 -12.17 6.60
CA VAL A 200 5.43 -12.75 5.28
C VAL A 200 5.72 -14.24 5.32
N GLY A 201 4.71 -15.01 4.93
CA GLY A 201 4.78 -16.46 4.75
C GLY A 201 4.64 -16.83 3.28
N LYS A 202 5.31 -17.91 2.88
CA LYS A 202 5.14 -18.50 1.55
C LYS A 202 4.88 -19.98 1.73
N PHE A 203 3.89 -20.48 1.02
CA PHE A 203 3.45 -21.85 1.09
C PHE A 203 3.15 -22.37 -0.32
N LYS A 204 3.47 -23.64 -0.58
CA LYS A 204 3.22 -24.30 -1.86
C LYS A 204 2.41 -25.56 -1.60
N PRO A 205 1.15 -25.61 -2.05
CA PRO A 205 0.36 -26.83 -2.05
C PRO A 205 1.12 -28.01 -2.65
N GLU A 206 1.11 -29.16 -1.97
CA GLU A 206 1.68 -30.42 -2.48
C GLU A 206 0.93 -30.91 -3.72
N MET A 207 -0.39 -30.77 -3.70
CA MET A 207 -1.25 -31.10 -4.82
C MET A 207 -1.42 -29.88 -5.73
N PRO A 208 -1.18 -30.03 -7.05
CA PRO A 208 -1.40 -28.96 -7.99
C PRO A 208 -2.89 -28.61 -8.08
N ILE A 209 -3.19 -27.34 -8.34
CA ILE A 209 -4.54 -26.83 -8.57
C ILE A 209 -4.75 -26.81 -10.08
N ASP A 210 -5.76 -27.53 -10.57
CA ASP A 210 -6.02 -27.73 -12.01
C ASP A 210 -4.79 -28.20 -12.79
N GLY A 211 -4.00 -29.09 -12.18
CA GLY A 211 -2.79 -29.67 -12.77
C GLY A 211 -1.56 -28.76 -12.77
N VAL A 212 -1.66 -27.52 -12.26
CA VAL A 212 -0.58 -26.54 -12.21
C VAL A 212 -0.10 -26.31 -10.77
N PRO A 213 1.22 -26.18 -10.51
CA PRO A 213 1.72 -25.82 -9.19
C PRO A 213 1.40 -24.36 -8.86
N TYR A 214 0.84 -24.12 -7.69
CA TYR A 214 0.53 -22.78 -7.18
C TYR A 214 1.43 -22.43 -5.99
N GLN A 215 1.59 -21.14 -5.75
CA GLN A 215 2.22 -20.60 -4.54
C GLN A 215 1.27 -19.61 -3.88
N PHE A 216 1.11 -19.78 -2.57
CA PHE A 216 0.40 -18.89 -1.68
C PHE A 216 1.44 -18.00 -1.00
N GLN A 217 1.22 -16.69 -1.04
CA GLN A 217 2.02 -15.71 -0.33
C GLN A 217 1.10 -14.92 0.59
N ILE A 218 1.40 -14.98 1.88
CA ILE A 218 0.59 -14.44 2.96
C ILE A 218 1.33 -13.24 3.54
N PHE A 219 0.71 -12.07 3.54
CA PHE A 219 1.23 -10.86 4.17
C PHE A 219 0.31 -10.48 5.32
N GLN A 220 0.81 -10.57 6.55
CA GLN A 220 0.06 -10.23 7.75
C GLN A 220 0.59 -8.92 8.34
N VAL A 221 -0.31 -8.02 8.72
CA VAL A 221 0.00 -6.78 9.44
C VAL A 221 -1.07 -6.52 10.51
N GLU A 222 -0.67 -5.89 11.61
CA GLU A 222 -1.54 -5.64 12.75
C GLU A 222 -1.50 -4.17 13.16
N SER A 223 -2.63 -3.66 13.65
CA SER A 223 -2.75 -2.33 14.25
C SER A 223 -3.75 -2.35 15.41
N GLY A 224 -3.22 -2.36 16.63
CA GLY A 224 -4.00 -2.60 17.84
C GLY A 224 -4.59 -4.01 17.82
N ASN A 225 -5.93 -4.11 17.91
CA ASN A 225 -6.63 -5.40 17.83
C ASN A 225 -7.01 -5.78 16.39
N ASN A 226 -6.79 -4.90 15.40
CA ASN A 226 -7.10 -5.21 14.01
C ASN A 226 -5.97 -6.04 13.40
N GLN A 227 -6.33 -7.19 12.84
CA GLN A 227 -5.46 -8.04 12.05
C GLN A 227 -5.90 -7.96 10.59
N LEU A 228 -4.94 -7.73 9.69
CA LEU A 228 -5.14 -7.72 8.25
C LEU A 228 -4.25 -8.79 7.62
N VAL A 229 -4.84 -9.60 6.74
CA VAL A 229 -4.13 -10.58 5.94
C VAL A 229 -4.38 -10.29 4.47
N ILE A 230 -3.31 -10.17 3.70
CA ILE A 230 -3.35 -10.09 2.25
C ILE A 230 -2.80 -11.41 1.72
N LEU A 231 -3.62 -12.14 0.97
CA LEU A 231 -3.28 -13.46 0.43
C LEU A 231 -3.19 -13.37 -1.10
N LEU A 232 -1.98 -13.57 -1.63
CA LEU A 232 -1.72 -13.70 -3.06
C LEU A 232 -1.62 -15.19 -3.41
N VAL A 233 -2.50 -15.68 -4.28
CA VAL A 233 -2.52 -17.05 -4.77
C VAL A 233 -2.23 -17.03 -6.26
N ALA A 234 -1.06 -17.53 -6.68
CA ALA A 234 -0.65 -17.42 -8.07
C ALA A 234 0.13 -18.67 -8.51
N PRO A 235 0.01 -19.11 -9.79
CA PRO A 235 0.84 -20.19 -10.32
C PRO A 235 2.34 -19.95 -10.08
N GLU A 236 3.13 -21.01 -9.96
CA GLU A 236 4.58 -20.88 -9.72
C GLU A 236 5.32 -20.39 -10.97
N ASN A 237 5.00 -20.96 -12.13
CA ASN A 237 5.72 -20.76 -13.40
C ASN A 237 5.10 -19.67 -14.29
N ILE A 238 4.80 -18.51 -13.71
CA ILE A 238 4.20 -17.38 -14.43
C ILE A 238 5.26 -16.64 -15.25
N THR A 239 4.98 -16.40 -16.53
CA THR A 239 5.74 -15.43 -17.32
C THR A 239 5.46 -14.02 -16.79
N GLY A 240 6.48 -13.30 -16.32
CA GLY A 240 6.31 -11.98 -15.71
C GLY A 240 6.13 -12.01 -14.19
N ARG A 241 6.47 -13.11 -13.51
CA ARG A 241 6.42 -13.20 -12.03
C ARG A 241 7.12 -12.03 -11.31
N SER A 242 8.22 -11.52 -11.86
CA SER A 242 8.93 -10.37 -11.30
C SER A 242 8.07 -9.12 -11.27
N GLN A 243 7.32 -8.85 -12.34
CA GLN A 243 6.44 -7.69 -12.46
C GLN A 243 5.28 -7.78 -11.47
N ILE A 244 4.59 -8.93 -11.38
CA ILE A 244 3.51 -9.11 -10.40
C ILE A 244 4.03 -8.94 -8.97
N ASN A 245 5.18 -9.55 -8.65
CA ASN A 245 5.77 -9.41 -7.33
C ASN A 245 6.13 -7.94 -7.03
N GLU A 246 6.69 -7.21 -7.98
CA GLU A 246 7.05 -5.79 -7.85
C GLU A 246 5.81 -4.90 -7.66
N GLN A 247 4.78 -5.08 -8.49
CA GLN A 247 3.49 -4.39 -8.32
C GLN A 247 2.86 -4.71 -6.96
N MET A 248 3.00 -5.95 -6.48
CA MET A 248 2.54 -6.32 -5.13
C MET A 248 3.31 -5.57 -4.05
N LYS A 249 4.63 -5.37 -4.18
CA LYS A 249 5.41 -4.54 -3.22
C LYS A 249 4.85 -3.12 -3.15
N TYR A 250 4.61 -2.50 -4.31
CA TYR A 250 3.99 -1.18 -4.39
C TYR A 250 2.58 -1.16 -3.78
N SER A 251 1.82 -2.25 -3.91
CA SER A 251 0.50 -2.36 -3.28
C SER A 251 0.60 -2.36 -1.75
N LEU A 252 1.52 -3.14 -1.17
CA LEU A 252 1.75 -3.22 0.29
C LEU A 252 2.16 -1.87 0.90
N GLU A 253 2.90 -1.06 0.14
CA GLU A 253 3.27 0.31 0.52
C GLU A 253 2.05 1.22 0.75
N THR A 254 0.92 0.93 0.12
CA THR A 254 -0.31 1.76 0.20
C THR A 254 -1.31 1.30 1.26
N VAL A 255 -1.03 0.21 1.99
CA VAL A 255 -1.96 -0.37 2.97
C VAL A 255 -2.12 0.55 4.18
N GLU A 256 -3.33 0.98 4.47
CA GLU A 256 -3.66 1.82 5.61
C GLU A 256 -4.89 1.28 6.34
N PHE A 257 -4.83 1.18 7.66
CA PHE A 257 -6.00 0.82 8.46
C PHE A 257 -6.98 1.98 8.51
N VAL A 258 -8.24 1.73 8.19
CA VAL A 258 -9.31 2.72 8.31
C VAL A 258 -9.67 2.82 9.79
N SER A 259 -9.32 3.94 10.40
CA SER A 259 -9.76 4.21 11.77
C SER A 259 -11.28 4.36 11.77
N PRO A 260 -12.03 3.65 12.64
CA PRO A 260 -13.44 3.92 12.80
C PRO A 260 -13.55 5.39 13.19
N GLN A 261 -14.17 6.22 12.35
CA GLN A 261 -14.48 7.59 12.72
C GLN A 261 -15.33 7.47 13.99
N SER A 262 -14.72 7.71 15.14
CA SER A 262 -15.45 7.99 16.36
C SER A 262 -16.38 9.12 15.98
N GLY A 263 -17.69 8.87 15.95
CA GLY A 263 -18.67 9.89 15.58
C GLY A 263 -18.53 11.06 16.54
N SER A 264 -17.64 12.01 16.23
CA SER A 264 -17.57 13.27 16.91
C SER A 264 -18.77 14.04 16.41
N GLY A 265 -19.81 14.03 17.23
CA GLY A 265 -20.97 14.88 17.03
C GLY A 265 -20.50 16.27 16.65
N ARG A 266 -20.88 16.68 15.44
CA ARG A 266 -21.33 18.01 15.07
C ARG A 266 -21.23 19.02 16.23
N SER A 267 -20.05 19.60 16.40
CA SER A 267 -19.93 20.89 17.08
C SER A 267 -20.19 21.93 16.00
N ASP A 268 -21.46 22.27 15.82
CA ASP A 268 -21.86 23.52 15.18
C ASP A 268 -21.36 24.66 16.07
N SER A 269 -20.08 25.02 15.96
CA SER A 269 -19.54 26.27 16.46
C SER A 269 -19.42 27.24 15.29
N ALA A 270 -20.55 27.89 15.01
CA ALA A 270 -20.62 29.08 14.19
C ALA A 270 -19.73 30.19 14.78
N ALA A 271 -18.49 30.28 14.30
CA ALA A 271 -17.66 31.46 14.49
C ALA A 271 -17.84 32.39 13.27
N ARG A 272 -18.93 33.16 13.32
CA ARG A 272 -19.00 34.48 12.70
C ARG A 272 -17.86 35.32 13.30
N SER A 273 -16.86 35.68 12.51
CA SER A 273 -16.02 36.85 12.79
C SER A 273 -15.82 37.64 11.51
N SER A 274 -16.73 38.60 11.34
CA SER A 274 -16.49 39.77 10.51
C SER A 274 -15.63 40.78 11.29
N LYS A 275 -14.91 41.62 10.52
CA LYS A 275 -13.99 42.72 10.93
C LYS A 275 -12.54 42.20 11.08
N PHE A 276 -11.53 42.72 10.39
CA PHE A 276 -11.33 43.98 9.64
C PHE A 276 -10.71 43.71 8.28
#